data_AF-A0A519WUE9-F1
#
_entry.id   AF-A0A519WUE9-F1
#
_cell.length_a   1.000
_cell.length_b   1.000
_cell.length_c   1.000
_cell.angle_alpha   90.00
_cell.angle_beta   90.00
_cell.angle_gamma   90.00
#
_symmetry.space_group_name_H-M   'P 1'
#
loop_
_entity.id
_entity.type
_entity.pdbx_description
1 polymer ?
#
loop_
_entity_poly.entity_id
_entity_poly.type
_entity_poly.pdbx_seq_one_letter_code
_entity_poly.pdbx_strand_id
1 'polypeptide(L)'
;MKSKTYFFLNKTLSLGIDLMVAKSARTMLKKAWLLCLFLGLLSNNLSGQSTKLFRAAVIQDGTKAKVQDAIVENLNSRIRKRTDNFGVFEISAAIGDSLVIYKIGYQDVYYKVRAFEDSRIYMKLSNQLLEVKVNAQKSASENFKEASGAYSKEKGIYYGGKPPIALLSPFGGRPITFFYELFSKDGKRVRRLNQLAANALIEEEISKRFNPSFIKAAIAIKEEEIVPFIDNYAPKIEEFRKWSDFQLILYIKESYDKFKKEK
;
A
#
# COMPACT_ATOMS: atom_id res chain seq x y z
N MET A 1 -62.55 85.29 -8.94
CA MET A 1 -62.43 84.53 -10.22
C MET A 1 -61.25 83.54 -10.27
N LYS A 2 -60.70 83.04 -9.14
CA LYS A 2 -59.57 82.08 -9.13
C LYS A 2 -59.91 80.67 -8.63
N SER A 3 -61.01 80.46 -7.91
CA SER A 3 -61.30 79.18 -7.22
C SER A 3 -61.73 78.02 -8.14
N LYS A 4 -62.54 78.27 -9.19
CA LYS A 4 -63.05 77.19 -10.08
C LYS A 4 -61.97 76.59 -10.99
N THR A 5 -60.95 77.38 -11.38
CA THR A 5 -59.88 76.93 -12.27
C THR A 5 -58.89 75.98 -11.58
N TYR A 6 -58.55 76.24 -10.31
CA TYR A 6 -57.70 75.32 -9.53
C TYR A 6 -58.39 73.98 -9.24
N PHE A 7 -59.72 73.97 -9.02
CA PHE A 7 -60.47 72.74 -8.77
C PHE A 7 -60.49 71.81 -10.00
N PHE A 8 -60.63 72.37 -11.20
CA PHE A 8 -60.59 71.59 -12.45
C PHE A 8 -59.17 71.11 -12.79
N LEU A 9 -58.14 71.94 -12.61
CA LEU A 9 -56.75 71.52 -12.82
C LEU A 9 -56.32 70.42 -11.86
N ASN A 10 -56.69 70.49 -10.58
CA ASN A 10 -56.29 69.47 -9.60
C ASN A 10 -57.02 68.13 -9.85
N LYS A 11 -58.27 68.17 -10.31
CA LYS A 11 -59.05 66.97 -10.64
C LYS A 11 -58.53 66.27 -11.90
N THR A 12 -58.09 67.01 -12.92
CA THR A 12 -57.48 66.42 -14.12
C THR A 12 -56.06 65.90 -13.88
N LEU A 13 -55.28 66.55 -13.01
CA LEU A 13 -53.97 66.06 -12.58
C LEU A 13 -54.08 64.78 -11.74
N SER A 14 -55.05 64.73 -10.81
CA SER A 14 -55.35 63.52 -10.01
C SER A 14 -55.78 62.35 -10.90
N LEU A 15 -56.71 62.57 -11.83
CA LEU A 15 -57.16 61.54 -12.78
C LEU A 15 -56.02 61.04 -13.67
N GLY A 16 -55.09 61.92 -14.08
CA GLY A 16 -53.92 61.55 -14.88
C GLY A 16 -52.92 60.67 -14.11
N ILE A 17 -52.66 61.00 -12.84
CA ILE A 17 -51.78 60.22 -11.95
C ILE A 17 -52.39 58.84 -11.67
N ASP A 18 -53.70 58.76 -11.38
CA ASP A 18 -54.38 57.48 -11.13
C ASP A 18 -54.37 56.58 -12.37
N LEU A 19 -54.57 57.14 -13.56
CA LEU A 19 -54.47 56.39 -14.83
C LEU A 19 -53.04 55.91 -15.11
N MET A 20 -52.04 56.72 -14.78
CA MET A 20 -50.62 56.38 -14.94
C MET A 20 -50.18 55.28 -13.94
N VAL A 21 -50.63 55.36 -12.69
CA VAL A 21 -50.41 54.33 -11.66
C VAL A 21 -51.12 53.03 -12.02
N ALA A 22 -52.37 53.09 -12.50
CA ALA A 22 -53.11 51.91 -12.95
C ALA A 22 -52.47 51.25 -14.18
N LYS A 23 -51.89 52.03 -15.10
CA LYS A 23 -51.17 51.51 -16.27
C LYS A 23 -49.83 50.86 -15.87
N SER A 24 -49.11 51.46 -14.92
CA SER A 24 -47.88 50.90 -14.33
C SER A 24 -48.15 49.60 -13.54
N ALA A 25 -49.22 49.56 -12.75
CA ALA A 25 -49.64 48.37 -12.03
C ALA A 25 -49.97 47.21 -12.99
N ARG A 26 -50.66 47.47 -14.09
CA ARG A 26 -50.96 46.45 -15.12
C ARG A 26 -49.71 45.93 -15.83
N THR A 27 -48.72 46.78 -16.11
CA THR A 27 -47.46 46.33 -16.74
C THR A 27 -46.60 45.53 -15.76
N MET A 28 -46.59 45.92 -14.47
CA MET A 28 -45.95 45.15 -13.41
C MET A 28 -46.63 43.79 -13.19
N LEU A 29 -47.97 43.72 -13.22
CA LEU A 29 -48.71 42.47 -13.12
C LEU A 29 -48.42 41.52 -14.29
N LYS A 30 -48.35 42.06 -15.52
CA LYS A 30 -48.00 41.29 -16.72
C LYS A 30 -46.56 40.77 -16.68
N LYS A 31 -45.61 41.60 -16.19
CA LYS A 31 -44.21 41.19 -15.99
C LYS A 31 -44.08 40.12 -14.90
N ALA A 32 -44.80 40.26 -13.79
CA ALA A 32 -44.85 39.25 -12.74
C ALA A 32 -45.45 37.94 -13.26
N TRP A 33 -46.52 38.01 -14.07
CA TRP A 33 -47.12 36.83 -14.69
C TRP A 33 -46.15 36.14 -15.67
N LEU A 34 -45.45 36.91 -16.52
CA LEU A 34 -44.40 36.40 -17.41
C LEU A 34 -43.23 35.78 -16.64
N LEU A 35 -42.82 36.38 -15.51
CA LEU A 35 -41.77 35.85 -14.64
C LEU A 35 -42.20 34.51 -14.02
N CYS A 36 -43.43 34.42 -13.51
CA CYS A 36 -43.98 33.16 -12.99
C CYS A 36 -44.08 32.07 -14.07
N LEU A 37 -44.43 32.44 -15.31
CA LEU A 37 -44.48 31.51 -16.45
C LEU A 37 -43.08 31.02 -16.84
N PHE A 38 -42.07 31.90 -16.78
CA PHE A 38 -40.67 31.55 -17.02
C PHE A 38 -40.09 30.65 -15.92
N LEU A 39 -40.39 30.92 -14.64
CA LEU A 39 -40.02 30.03 -13.53
C LEU A 39 -40.73 28.67 -13.61
N GLY A 40 -41.98 28.62 -14.09
CA GLY A 40 -42.71 27.38 -14.29
C GLY A 40 -42.12 26.47 -15.37
N LEU A 41 -41.49 27.06 -16.40
CA LEU A 41 -40.84 26.32 -17.50
C LEU A 41 -39.49 25.71 -17.11
N LEU A 42 -38.82 26.23 -16.07
CA LEU A 42 -37.56 25.71 -15.54
C LEU A 42 -37.73 24.45 -14.66
N SER A 43 -38.96 24.10 -14.29
CA SER A 43 -39.28 23.00 -13.35
C SER A 43 -39.19 21.58 -13.93
N ASN A 44 -39.00 21.42 -15.24
CA ASN A 44 -39.22 20.12 -15.91
C ASN A 44 -37.98 19.25 -16.12
N ASN A 45 -36.89 19.45 -15.38
CA ASN A 45 -35.70 18.58 -15.47
C ASN A 45 -35.20 18.07 -14.11
N LEU A 46 -36.11 17.64 -13.23
CA LEU A 46 -35.75 16.77 -12.12
C LEU A 46 -35.91 15.32 -12.55
N SER A 47 -34.90 14.78 -13.25
CA SER A 47 -34.71 13.34 -13.33
C SER A 47 -34.18 12.85 -11.98
N GLY A 48 -35.08 12.64 -11.02
CA GLY A 48 -34.76 11.84 -9.84
C GLY A 48 -34.50 10.42 -10.32
N GLN A 49 -33.23 9.99 -10.36
CA GLN A 49 -32.90 8.60 -10.64
C GLN A 49 -33.58 7.73 -9.58
N SER A 50 -34.65 7.02 -9.95
CA SER A 50 -35.35 6.15 -9.03
C SER A 50 -34.40 5.03 -8.61
N THR A 51 -33.98 5.04 -7.35
CA THR A 51 -33.21 3.93 -6.79
C THR A 51 -34.12 2.71 -6.69
N LYS A 52 -33.65 1.57 -7.17
CA LYS A 52 -34.34 0.27 -7.05
C LYS A 52 -33.44 -0.72 -6.34
N LEU A 53 -34.03 -1.79 -5.84
CA LEU A 53 -33.29 -2.87 -5.22
C LEU A 53 -32.54 -3.65 -6.30
N PHE A 54 -31.21 -3.60 -6.23
CA PHE A 54 -30.32 -4.39 -7.07
C PHE A 54 -29.89 -5.65 -6.32
N ARG A 55 -30.06 -6.81 -6.97
CA ARG A 55 -29.75 -8.13 -6.43
C ARG A 55 -28.62 -8.78 -7.23
N ALA A 56 -27.62 -9.30 -6.53
CA ALA A 56 -26.54 -10.04 -7.16
C ALA A 56 -25.90 -11.07 -6.21
N ALA A 57 -25.26 -12.08 -6.81
CA ALA A 57 -24.51 -13.12 -6.09
C ALA A 57 -23.00 -12.93 -6.28
N VAL A 58 -22.26 -12.98 -5.17
CA VAL A 58 -20.81 -12.90 -5.13
C VAL A 58 -20.21 -14.30 -5.08
N ILE A 59 -19.34 -14.60 -6.04
CA ILE A 59 -18.74 -15.91 -6.25
C ILE A 59 -17.22 -15.74 -6.27
N GLN A 60 -16.49 -16.71 -5.73
CA GLN A 60 -15.04 -16.71 -5.84
C GLN A 60 -14.64 -16.96 -7.31
N ASP A 61 -13.64 -16.26 -7.81
CA ASP A 61 -13.10 -16.50 -9.14
C ASP A 61 -12.24 -17.78 -9.11
N GLY A 62 -12.39 -18.64 -10.13
CA GLY A 62 -11.72 -19.93 -10.22
C GLY A 62 -12.30 -21.07 -9.37
N THR A 63 -13.08 -20.79 -8.32
CA THR A 63 -13.83 -21.83 -7.58
C THR A 63 -15.30 -21.44 -7.54
N LYS A 64 -16.25 -22.35 -7.79
CA LYS A 64 -17.69 -22.03 -7.75
C LYS A 64 -18.23 -21.71 -6.33
N ALA A 65 -17.33 -21.44 -5.38
CA ALA A 65 -17.64 -21.15 -3.99
C ALA A 65 -18.35 -19.80 -3.85
N LYS A 66 -19.32 -19.74 -2.94
CA LYS A 66 -20.07 -18.52 -2.62
C LYS A 66 -19.30 -17.69 -1.59
N VAL A 67 -19.21 -16.38 -1.83
CA VAL A 67 -18.50 -15.47 -0.92
C VAL A 67 -19.50 -14.87 0.05
N GLN A 68 -19.58 -15.45 1.25
CA GLN A 68 -20.41 -14.95 2.35
C GLN A 68 -19.76 -13.75 3.04
N ASP A 69 -20.52 -12.97 3.81
CA ASP A 69 -20.02 -11.85 4.61
C ASP A 69 -19.20 -10.75 3.87
N ALA A 70 -19.22 -10.69 2.53
CA ALA A 70 -18.59 -9.60 1.78
C ALA A 70 -19.36 -8.30 1.98
N ILE A 71 -18.63 -7.19 2.11
CA ILE A 71 -19.21 -5.86 2.26
C ILE A 71 -19.43 -5.28 0.87
N VAL A 72 -20.66 -4.81 0.61
CA VAL A 72 -21.05 -4.15 -0.62
C VAL A 72 -21.41 -2.71 -0.27
N GLU A 73 -20.68 -1.76 -0.85
CA GLU A 73 -20.92 -0.33 -0.66
C GLU A 73 -21.26 0.33 -1.99
N ASN A 74 -22.33 1.11 -2.03
CA ASN A 74 -22.59 2.01 -3.14
C ASN A 74 -21.76 3.30 -2.94
N LEU A 75 -20.86 3.60 -3.86
CA LEU A 75 -19.94 4.73 -3.75
C LEU A 75 -20.64 6.09 -3.85
N ASN A 76 -21.82 6.14 -4.51
CA ASN A 76 -22.60 7.36 -4.67
C ASN A 76 -23.46 7.63 -3.44
N SER A 77 -24.24 6.64 -2.99
CA SER A 77 -25.17 6.81 -1.87
C SER A 77 -24.58 6.50 -0.49
N ARG A 78 -23.38 5.91 -0.43
CA ARG A 78 -22.68 5.44 0.79
C ARG A 78 -23.45 4.39 1.59
N ILE A 79 -24.49 3.80 1.00
CA ILE A 79 -25.22 2.69 1.61
C ILE A 79 -24.34 1.45 1.59
N ARG A 80 -24.27 0.75 2.72
CA ARG A 80 -23.53 -0.49 2.89
C ARG A 80 -24.45 -1.65 3.24
N LYS A 81 -24.21 -2.79 2.60
CA LYS A 81 -24.88 -4.07 2.85
C LYS A 81 -23.85 -5.19 2.92
N ARG A 82 -24.26 -6.34 3.42
CA ARG A 82 -23.43 -7.53 3.47
C ARG A 82 -24.10 -8.67 2.71
N THR A 83 -23.30 -9.51 2.06
CA THR A 83 -23.81 -10.75 1.45
C THR A 83 -24.25 -11.76 2.53
N ASP A 84 -25.30 -12.51 2.24
CA ASP A 84 -25.82 -13.58 3.09
C ASP A 84 -24.98 -14.88 3.05
N ASN A 85 -25.48 -15.94 3.69
CA ASN A 85 -24.86 -17.27 3.72
C ASN A 85 -24.83 -17.96 2.33
N PHE A 86 -25.54 -17.45 1.34
CA PHE A 86 -25.50 -17.93 -0.05
C PHE A 86 -24.66 -17.02 -0.96
N GLY A 87 -24.00 -16.00 -0.40
CA GLY A 87 -23.22 -15.00 -1.12
C GLY A 87 -24.08 -14.00 -1.89
N VAL A 88 -25.37 -13.90 -1.59
CA VAL A 88 -26.32 -12.99 -2.26
C VAL A 88 -26.45 -11.70 -1.46
N PHE A 89 -26.57 -10.57 -2.15
CA PHE A 89 -26.90 -9.29 -1.53
C PHE A 89 -28.01 -8.56 -2.28
N GLU A 90 -28.69 -7.69 -1.54
CA GLU A 90 -29.68 -6.76 -2.07
C GLU A 90 -29.38 -5.35 -1.55
N ILE A 91 -29.17 -4.39 -2.46
CA ILE A 91 -28.81 -3.01 -2.13
C ILE A 91 -29.61 -2.02 -2.98
N SER A 92 -30.02 -0.89 -2.39
CA SER A 92 -30.68 0.18 -3.14
C SER A 92 -29.65 0.94 -3.99
N ALA A 93 -29.81 0.92 -5.31
CA ALA A 93 -28.91 1.56 -6.27
C ALA A 93 -29.67 2.08 -7.50
N ALA A 94 -29.10 3.07 -8.17
CA ALA A 94 -29.56 3.55 -9.48
C ALA A 94 -28.73 2.95 -10.62
N ILE A 95 -29.28 2.91 -11.82
CA ILE A 95 -28.52 2.53 -13.02
C ILE A 95 -27.42 3.58 -13.22
N GLY A 96 -26.18 3.10 -13.36
CA GLY A 96 -24.99 3.94 -13.46
C GLY A 96 -24.18 4.04 -12.18
N ASP A 97 -24.73 3.64 -11.02
CA ASP A 97 -24.02 3.62 -9.75
C ASP A 97 -22.85 2.63 -9.78
N SER A 98 -21.79 3.00 -9.07
CA SER A 98 -20.62 2.15 -8.84
C SER A 98 -20.69 1.54 -7.44
N LEU A 99 -20.73 0.21 -7.39
CA LEU A 99 -20.61 -0.56 -6.17
C LEU A 99 -19.15 -0.97 -5.99
N VAL A 100 -18.66 -0.95 -4.75
CA VAL A 100 -17.41 -1.60 -4.37
C VAL A 100 -17.75 -2.79 -3.46
N ILE A 101 -17.19 -3.94 -3.77
CA ILE A 101 -17.32 -5.16 -2.99
C ILE A 101 -15.94 -5.50 -2.43
N TYR A 102 -15.83 -5.60 -1.11
CA TYR A 102 -14.57 -5.92 -0.45
C TYR A 102 -14.78 -6.94 0.67
N LYS A 103 -13.80 -7.81 0.83
CA LYS A 103 -13.75 -8.82 1.89
C LYS A 103 -12.29 -9.15 2.19
N ILE A 104 -11.97 -9.31 3.48
CA ILE A 104 -10.64 -9.77 3.91
C ILE A 104 -10.27 -11.07 3.19
N GLY A 105 -9.08 -11.12 2.60
CA GLY A 105 -8.59 -12.26 1.82
C GLY A 105 -9.01 -12.26 0.35
N TYR A 106 -9.77 -11.26 -0.12
CA TYR A 106 -10.17 -11.10 -1.52
C TYR A 106 -9.70 -9.76 -2.07
N GLN A 107 -9.55 -9.67 -3.39
CA GLN A 107 -9.31 -8.40 -4.07
C GLN A 107 -10.62 -7.61 -4.16
N ASP A 108 -10.55 -6.30 -3.95
CA ASP A 108 -11.70 -5.42 -4.07
C ASP A 108 -12.21 -5.40 -5.52
N VAL A 109 -13.52 -5.48 -5.68
CA VAL A 109 -14.17 -5.50 -7.00
C VAL A 109 -15.08 -4.29 -7.14
N TYR A 110 -14.89 -3.55 -8.23
CA TYR A 110 -15.77 -2.45 -8.61
C TYR A 110 -16.77 -2.94 -9.65
N TYR A 111 -18.06 -2.74 -9.38
CA TYR A 111 -19.15 -3.18 -10.24
C TYR A 111 -20.08 -2.01 -10.57
N LYS A 112 -20.32 -1.76 -11.86
CA LYS A 112 -21.24 -0.72 -12.31
C LYS A 112 -22.63 -1.31 -12.56
N VAL A 113 -23.65 -0.76 -11.90
CA VAL A 113 -25.04 -1.19 -12.07
C VAL A 113 -25.52 -0.79 -13.47
N ARG A 114 -25.83 -1.77 -14.32
CA ARG A 114 -26.32 -1.53 -15.69
C ARG A 114 -27.82 -1.79 -15.84
N ALA A 115 -28.31 -2.81 -15.15
CA ALA A 115 -29.70 -3.24 -15.14
C ALA A 115 -30.05 -3.83 -13.78
N PHE A 116 -31.34 -3.98 -13.49
CA PHE A 116 -31.86 -4.56 -12.25
C PHE A 116 -32.12 -6.06 -12.37
N GLU A 117 -31.26 -6.76 -13.11
CA GLU A 117 -31.31 -8.21 -13.30
C GLU A 117 -30.36 -8.93 -12.34
N ASP A 118 -30.71 -10.17 -11.98
CA ASP A 118 -29.89 -11.02 -11.12
C ASP A 118 -28.51 -11.23 -11.73
N SER A 119 -27.52 -10.55 -11.15
CA SER A 119 -26.16 -10.53 -11.67
C SER A 119 -25.23 -11.41 -10.83
N ARG A 120 -24.13 -11.86 -11.45
CA ARG A 120 -23.05 -12.59 -10.76
C ARG A 120 -21.79 -11.75 -10.77
N ILE A 121 -21.16 -11.60 -9.62
CA ILE A 121 -19.94 -10.83 -9.42
C ILE A 121 -18.85 -11.79 -8.94
N TYR A 122 -17.71 -11.82 -9.63
CA TYR A 122 -16.61 -12.71 -9.31
C TYR A 122 -15.52 -11.96 -8.56
N MET A 123 -15.15 -12.45 -7.37
CA MET A 123 -14.05 -11.92 -6.56
C MET A 123 -12.85 -12.85 -6.61
N LYS A 124 -11.69 -12.31 -6.97
CA LYS A 124 -10.43 -13.05 -6.88
C LYS A 124 -9.96 -13.12 -5.43
N LEU A 125 -9.40 -14.26 -5.04
CA LEU A 125 -8.61 -14.33 -3.82
C LEU A 125 -7.49 -13.29 -3.91
N SER A 126 -7.28 -12.56 -2.83
CA SER A 126 -6.18 -11.63 -2.75
C SER A 126 -4.90 -12.44 -2.75
N ASN A 127 -4.08 -12.29 -3.79
CA ASN A 127 -2.66 -12.65 -3.76
C ASN A 127 -1.91 -11.65 -2.87
N GLN A 128 -2.42 -11.38 -1.66
CA GLN A 128 -1.57 -10.98 -0.58
C GLN A 128 -0.58 -12.13 -0.48
N LEU A 129 0.60 -11.93 -1.09
CA LEU A 129 1.81 -12.59 -0.63
C LEU A 129 1.66 -12.54 0.87
N LEU A 130 1.49 -13.71 1.50
CA LEU A 130 1.65 -13.80 2.94
C LEU A 130 2.93 -13.03 3.16
N GLU A 131 2.84 -11.91 3.88
CA GLU A 131 4.03 -11.43 4.55
C GLU A 131 4.44 -12.68 5.32
N VAL A 132 5.48 -13.35 4.80
CA VAL A 132 6.19 -14.31 5.60
C VAL A 132 6.55 -13.41 6.75
N LYS A 133 5.86 -13.60 7.88
CA LYS A 133 6.44 -13.24 9.15
C LYS A 133 7.75 -13.98 9.08
N VAL A 134 8.78 -13.31 8.60
CA VAL A 134 10.13 -13.57 8.99
C VAL A 134 10.01 -13.29 10.47
N ASN A 135 9.51 -14.27 11.22
CA ASN A 135 9.62 -14.34 12.66
C ASN A 135 11.11 -14.19 12.83
N ALA A 136 11.56 -12.95 13.07
CA ALA A 136 12.88 -12.46 12.73
C ALA A 136 13.89 -13.58 12.90
N GLN A 137 14.16 -14.33 11.83
CA GLN A 137 15.04 -15.46 11.95
C GLN A 137 16.37 -14.75 12.04
N LYS A 138 16.86 -14.65 13.28
CA LYS A 138 18.11 -13.98 13.60
C LYS A 138 19.10 -14.41 12.54
N SER A 139 19.74 -13.42 11.93
CA SER A 139 20.67 -13.69 10.85
C SER A 139 21.80 -14.58 11.37
N ALA A 140 22.48 -15.31 10.49
CA ALA A 140 23.55 -16.21 10.90
C ALA A 140 24.61 -15.46 11.71
N SER A 141 24.93 -14.23 11.31
CA SER A 141 25.84 -13.33 12.03
C SER A 141 25.36 -12.99 13.44
N GLU A 142 24.07 -12.70 13.60
CA GLU A 142 23.45 -12.42 14.90
C GLU A 142 23.46 -13.65 15.80
N ASN A 143 23.15 -14.84 15.26
CA ASN A 143 23.21 -16.10 16.01
C ASN A 143 24.63 -16.40 16.52
N PHE A 144 25.66 -16.24 15.69
CA PHE A 144 27.04 -16.44 16.11
C PHE A 144 27.47 -15.39 17.14
N LYS A 145 27.03 -14.14 17.00
CA LYS A 145 27.33 -13.05 17.94
C LYS A 145 26.69 -13.29 19.30
N GLU A 146 25.43 -13.74 19.33
CA GLU A 146 24.73 -14.10 20.55
C GLU A 146 25.37 -15.31 21.23
N ALA A 147 25.67 -16.38 20.46
CA ALA A 147 26.37 -17.55 20.97
C ALA A 147 27.74 -17.18 21.56
N SER A 148 28.49 -16.31 20.88
CA SER A 148 29.77 -15.78 21.36
C SER A 148 29.59 -15.02 22.68
N GLY A 149 28.60 -14.13 22.77
CA GLY A 149 28.32 -13.34 23.97
C GLY A 149 27.89 -14.20 25.17
N ALA A 150 26.98 -15.15 24.96
CA ALA A 150 26.53 -16.09 25.97
C ALA A 150 27.69 -16.95 26.49
N TYR A 151 28.48 -17.53 25.58
CA TYR A 151 29.64 -18.35 25.92
C TYR A 151 30.72 -17.55 26.66
N SER A 152 30.97 -16.30 26.23
CA SER A 152 31.93 -15.41 26.86
C SER A 152 31.54 -15.11 28.31
N LYS A 153 30.25 -14.82 28.55
CA LYS A 153 29.72 -14.57 29.90
C LYS A 153 29.83 -15.81 30.80
N GLU A 154 29.51 -16.99 30.26
CA GLU A 154 29.58 -18.25 30.99
C GLU A 154 31.03 -18.61 31.39
N LYS A 155 32.00 -18.37 30.50
CA LYS A 155 33.41 -18.77 30.71
C LYS A 155 34.32 -17.66 31.25
N GLY A 156 33.77 -16.50 31.59
CA GLY A 156 34.54 -15.37 32.11
C GLY A 156 35.56 -14.81 31.11
N ILE A 157 35.19 -14.75 29.82
CA ILE A 157 35.98 -14.13 28.76
C ILE A 157 35.44 -12.72 28.52
N TYR A 158 36.26 -11.70 28.69
CA TYR A 158 35.83 -10.30 28.68
C TYR A 158 36.20 -9.57 27.38
N TYR A 159 37.30 -9.95 26.74
CA TYR A 159 37.84 -9.26 25.55
C TYR A 159 37.71 -10.11 24.28
N GLY A 160 36.72 -11.01 24.24
CA GLY A 160 36.46 -11.84 23.07
C GLY A 160 37.63 -12.77 22.73
N GLY A 161 38.51 -13.07 23.69
CA GLY A 161 39.74 -13.84 23.48
C GLY A 161 40.87 -13.05 22.80
N LYS A 162 40.73 -11.72 22.66
CA LYS A 162 41.75 -10.80 22.15
C LYS A 162 41.99 -9.67 23.18
N PRO A 163 42.61 -10.01 24.33
CA PRO A 163 42.82 -9.04 25.39
C PRO A 163 43.77 -7.92 24.97
N PRO A 164 43.52 -6.66 25.37
CA PRO A 164 44.39 -5.54 25.04
C PRO A 164 45.70 -5.60 25.83
N ILE A 165 46.80 -5.14 25.22
CA ILE A 165 48.15 -5.13 25.83
C ILE A 165 48.18 -4.30 27.11
N ALA A 166 47.31 -3.29 27.25
CA ALA A 166 47.17 -2.49 28.45
C ALA A 166 46.93 -3.32 29.74
N LEU A 167 46.39 -4.54 29.63
CA LEU A 167 46.23 -5.44 30.78
C LEU A 167 47.56 -5.92 31.37
N LEU A 168 48.67 -5.78 30.66
CA LEU A 168 50.01 -6.09 31.16
C LEU A 168 50.64 -4.93 31.95
N SER A 169 49.96 -3.78 32.05
CA SER A 169 50.47 -2.62 32.78
C SER A 169 50.78 -2.98 34.25
N PRO A 170 51.95 -2.60 34.79
CA PRO A 170 52.26 -2.78 36.20
C PRO A 170 51.41 -1.86 37.10
N PHE A 171 50.85 -0.79 36.53
CA PHE A 171 49.97 0.14 37.22
C PHE A 171 48.50 -0.26 37.01
N GLY A 172 48.06 -1.29 37.73
CA GLY A 172 46.64 -1.70 37.78
C GLY A 172 46.17 -2.60 36.62
N GLY A 173 47.09 -3.17 35.84
CA GLY A 173 46.76 -4.17 34.82
C GLY A 173 46.29 -5.51 35.43
N ARG A 174 45.64 -6.33 34.61
CA ARG A 174 45.20 -7.70 34.95
C ARG A 174 45.94 -8.72 34.07
N PRO A 175 47.24 -8.97 34.31
CA PRO A 175 48.07 -9.81 33.43
C PRO A 175 47.60 -11.27 33.38
N ILE A 176 47.06 -11.81 34.47
CA ILE A 176 46.51 -13.17 34.50
C ILE A 176 45.33 -13.29 33.53
N THR A 177 44.41 -12.31 33.51
CA THR A 177 43.29 -12.26 32.56
C THR A 177 43.78 -12.19 31.13
N PHE A 178 44.82 -11.39 30.86
CA PHE A 178 45.44 -11.30 29.54
C PHE A 178 45.91 -12.67 29.04
N PHE A 179 46.72 -13.38 29.84
CA PHE A 179 47.23 -14.69 29.42
C PHE A 179 46.15 -15.75 29.34
N TYR A 180 45.19 -15.73 30.28
CA TYR A 180 44.05 -16.64 30.25
C TYR A 180 43.26 -16.49 28.95
N GLU A 181 42.84 -15.28 28.57
CA GLU A 181 42.08 -15.10 27.34
C GLU A 181 42.88 -15.40 26.07
N LEU A 182 44.19 -15.10 26.07
CA LEU A 182 45.05 -15.32 24.92
C LEU A 182 45.32 -16.81 24.65
N PHE A 183 45.52 -17.60 25.71
CA PHE A 183 45.96 -19.00 25.59
C PHE A 183 44.89 -20.04 25.94
N SER A 184 43.82 -19.68 26.65
CA SER A 184 42.75 -20.62 27.01
C SER A 184 42.05 -21.19 25.79
N LYS A 185 41.53 -22.42 25.96
CA LYS A 185 40.67 -23.06 24.97
C LYS A 185 39.38 -22.25 24.76
N ASP A 186 38.85 -21.64 25.81
CA ASP A 186 37.65 -20.81 25.77
C ASP A 186 37.88 -19.51 25.01
N GLY A 187 38.98 -18.81 25.26
CA GLY A 187 39.37 -17.64 24.47
C GLY A 187 39.59 -17.95 22.99
N LYS A 188 40.10 -19.14 22.65
CA LYS A 188 40.19 -19.61 21.24
C LYS A 188 38.80 -19.84 20.62
N ARG A 189 37.86 -20.45 21.36
CA ARG A 189 36.49 -20.71 20.90
C ARG A 189 35.72 -19.41 20.65
N VAL A 190 35.79 -18.47 21.59
CA VAL A 190 35.16 -17.14 21.45
C VAL A 190 35.71 -16.40 20.23
N ARG A 191 37.03 -16.42 20.02
CA ARG A 191 37.64 -15.85 18.81
C ARG A 191 37.08 -16.45 17.53
N ARG A 192 36.93 -17.78 17.48
CA ARG A 192 36.35 -18.47 16.32
C ARG A 192 34.89 -18.09 16.10
N LEU A 193 34.08 -18.02 17.16
CA LEU A 193 32.68 -17.59 17.05
C LEU A 193 32.58 -16.14 16.55
N ASN A 194 33.43 -15.24 17.04
CA ASN A 194 33.50 -13.86 16.55
C ASN A 194 33.92 -13.78 15.08
N GLN A 195 34.84 -14.64 14.63
CA GLN A 195 35.21 -14.73 13.22
C GLN A 195 34.05 -15.25 12.35
N LEU A 196 33.34 -16.28 12.81
CA LEU A 196 32.16 -16.79 12.11
C LEU A 196 31.06 -15.73 12.01
N ALA A 197 30.82 -14.97 13.09
CA ALA A 197 29.88 -13.85 13.07
C ALA A 197 30.28 -12.78 12.05
N ALA A 198 31.56 -12.43 11.98
CA ALA A 198 32.06 -11.44 11.03
C ALA A 198 31.96 -11.93 9.57
N ASN A 199 32.28 -13.20 9.31
CA ASN A 199 32.18 -13.79 7.97
C ASN A 199 30.71 -13.89 7.53
N ALA A 200 29.83 -14.37 8.40
CA ALA A 200 28.40 -14.44 8.12
C ALA A 200 27.81 -13.06 7.84
N LEU A 201 28.29 -12.00 8.50
CA LEU A 201 27.84 -10.63 8.25
C LEU A 201 28.22 -10.16 6.84
N ILE A 202 29.41 -10.54 6.35
CA ILE A 202 29.87 -10.25 4.99
C ILE A 202 29.02 -11.01 3.97
N GLU A 203 28.79 -12.31 4.20
CA GLU A 203 27.95 -13.15 3.33
C GLU A 203 26.51 -12.60 3.26
N GLU A 204 25.95 -12.19 4.40
CA GLU A 204 24.65 -11.53 4.49
C GLU A 204 24.62 -10.24 3.68
N GLU A 205 25.67 -9.40 3.77
CA GLU A 205 25.77 -8.16 2.98
C GLU A 205 25.82 -8.43 1.48
N ILE A 206 26.60 -9.42 1.04
CA ILE A 206 26.69 -9.84 -0.36
C ILE A 206 25.33 -10.35 -0.85
N SER A 207 24.70 -11.24 -0.07
CA SER A 207 23.43 -11.89 -0.42
C SER A 207 22.28 -10.89 -0.63
N LYS A 208 22.34 -9.68 -0.07
CA LYS A 208 21.31 -8.65 -0.29
C LYS A 208 21.16 -8.27 -1.76
N ARG A 209 22.25 -8.16 -2.52
CA ARG A 209 22.23 -7.81 -3.96
C ARG A 209 22.62 -8.99 -4.86
N PHE A 210 23.53 -9.84 -4.40
CA PHE A 210 23.94 -11.05 -5.11
C PHE A 210 23.12 -12.25 -4.62
N ASN A 211 21.85 -12.31 -5.04
CA ASN A 211 20.91 -13.38 -4.70
C ASN A 211 20.39 -14.09 -5.95
N PRO A 212 19.80 -15.29 -5.82
CA PRO A 212 19.25 -16.06 -6.93
C PRO A 212 18.33 -15.25 -7.85
N SER A 213 17.45 -14.42 -7.29
CA SER A 213 16.50 -13.62 -8.06
C SER A 213 17.21 -12.59 -8.95
N PHE A 214 18.20 -11.89 -8.41
CA PHE A 214 18.99 -10.91 -9.16
C PHE A 214 19.84 -11.59 -10.24
N ILE A 215 20.45 -12.74 -9.92
CA ILE A 215 21.26 -13.50 -10.87
C ILE A 215 20.41 -13.99 -12.05
N LYS A 216 19.23 -14.57 -11.80
CA LYS A 216 18.29 -15.00 -12.86
C LYS A 216 17.80 -13.85 -13.73
N ALA A 217 17.68 -12.64 -13.16
CA ALA A 217 17.33 -11.45 -13.94
C ALA A 217 18.48 -10.98 -14.84
N ALA A 218 19.73 -11.18 -14.42
CA ALA A 218 20.92 -10.78 -15.17
C ALA A 218 21.30 -11.78 -16.28
N ILE A 219 21.13 -13.08 -16.04
CA ILE A 219 21.57 -14.17 -16.93
C ILE A 219 20.56 -15.32 -16.96
N ALA A 220 20.50 -16.01 -18.11
CA ALA A 220 19.73 -17.25 -18.24
C ALA A 220 20.55 -18.43 -17.67
N ILE A 221 20.26 -18.78 -16.41
CA ILE A 221 20.88 -19.89 -15.66
C ILE A 221 19.80 -20.90 -15.24
N LYS A 222 20.14 -22.20 -15.24
CA LYS A 222 19.23 -23.26 -14.76
C LYS A 222 19.12 -23.22 -13.24
N GLU A 223 17.96 -23.55 -12.68
CA GLU A 223 17.72 -23.53 -11.23
C GLU A 223 18.77 -24.34 -10.44
N GLU A 224 19.13 -25.50 -10.98
CA GLU A 224 20.07 -26.47 -10.41
C GLU A 224 21.51 -25.94 -10.29
N GLU A 225 21.86 -24.97 -11.15
CA GLU A 225 23.23 -24.44 -11.27
C GLU A 225 23.45 -23.20 -10.41
N ILE A 226 22.40 -22.61 -9.85
CA ILE A 226 22.47 -21.32 -9.17
C ILE A 226 23.23 -21.41 -7.86
N VAL A 227 22.94 -22.42 -7.04
CA VAL A 227 23.63 -22.60 -5.75
C VAL A 227 25.13 -22.85 -5.98
N PRO A 228 25.55 -23.81 -6.83
CA PRO A 228 26.96 -23.98 -7.18
C PRO A 228 27.62 -22.71 -7.74
N PHE A 229 26.89 -21.93 -8.55
CA PHE A 229 27.42 -20.67 -9.06
C PHE A 229 27.67 -19.66 -7.93
N ILE A 230 26.69 -19.47 -7.03
CA ILE A 230 26.82 -18.56 -5.90
C ILE A 230 28.00 -18.98 -5.00
N ASP A 231 28.11 -20.26 -4.67
CA ASP A 231 29.14 -20.78 -3.77
C ASP A 231 30.57 -20.58 -4.32
N ASN A 232 30.75 -20.71 -5.63
CA ASN A 232 32.07 -20.62 -6.26
C ASN A 232 32.43 -19.21 -6.76
N TYR A 233 31.43 -18.37 -7.05
CA TYR A 233 31.62 -17.06 -7.71
C TYR A 233 31.06 -15.90 -6.88
N ALA A 234 30.93 -16.06 -5.56
CA ALA A 234 30.62 -14.95 -4.66
C ALA A 234 31.72 -13.86 -4.73
N PRO A 235 31.36 -12.58 -4.91
CA PRO A 235 32.32 -11.50 -5.04
C PRO A 235 33.00 -11.17 -3.71
N LYS A 236 34.22 -10.62 -3.78
CA LYS A 236 34.91 -10.09 -2.59
C LYS A 236 34.24 -8.80 -2.13
N ILE A 237 34.08 -8.65 -0.81
CA ILE A 237 33.34 -7.54 -0.20
C ILE A 237 33.88 -6.15 -0.54
N GLU A 238 35.20 -6.02 -0.69
CA GLU A 238 35.87 -4.73 -0.94
C GLU A 238 35.53 -4.13 -2.31
N GLU A 239 35.41 -4.98 -3.33
CA GLU A 239 35.04 -4.58 -4.68
C GLU A 239 33.52 -4.43 -4.78
N PHE A 240 32.79 -5.39 -4.20
CA PHE A 240 31.33 -5.42 -4.20
C PHE A 240 30.68 -4.13 -3.65
N ARG A 241 31.26 -3.56 -2.58
CA ARG A 241 30.79 -2.29 -1.99
C ARG A 241 30.95 -1.08 -2.90
N LYS A 242 31.87 -1.13 -3.86
CA LYS A 242 32.12 -0.04 -4.82
C LYS A 242 31.27 -0.18 -6.07
N TRP A 243 30.73 -1.36 -6.33
CA TRP A 243 30.04 -1.65 -7.59
C TRP A 243 28.62 -1.12 -7.65
N SER A 244 28.32 -0.42 -8.75
CA SER A 244 26.94 -0.15 -9.16
C SER A 244 26.23 -1.43 -9.62
N ASP A 245 24.90 -1.38 -9.75
CA ASP A 245 24.13 -2.54 -10.23
C ASP A 245 24.57 -2.97 -11.63
N PHE A 246 24.94 -2.03 -12.50
CA PHE A 246 25.47 -2.32 -13.83
C PHE A 246 26.79 -3.09 -13.76
N GLN A 247 27.72 -2.67 -12.90
CA GLN A 247 29.00 -3.36 -12.71
C GLN A 247 28.81 -4.76 -12.12
N LEU A 248 27.86 -4.92 -11.21
CA LEU A 248 27.50 -6.22 -10.67
C LEU A 248 26.92 -7.16 -11.74
N ILE A 249 26.06 -6.65 -12.63
CA ILE A 249 25.54 -7.43 -13.77
C ILE A 249 26.67 -7.86 -14.70
N LEU A 250 27.62 -6.96 -15.00
CA LEU A 250 28.79 -7.29 -15.83
C LEU A 250 29.62 -8.41 -15.18
N TYR A 251 29.92 -8.28 -13.88
CA TYR A 251 30.62 -9.30 -13.12
C TYR A 251 29.91 -10.65 -13.15
N ILE A 252 28.58 -10.68 -12.98
CA ILE A 252 27.77 -11.91 -13.04
C ILE A 252 27.92 -12.58 -14.41
N LYS A 253 27.84 -11.81 -15.50
CA LYS A 253 27.96 -12.33 -16.86
C LYS A 253 29.35 -12.95 -17.09
N GLU A 254 30.41 -12.22 -16.77
CA GLU A 254 31.79 -12.69 -16.92
C GLU A 254 32.08 -13.93 -16.06
N SER A 255 31.55 -13.96 -14.84
CA SER A 255 31.68 -15.09 -13.93
C SER A 255 30.93 -16.32 -14.43
N TYR A 256 29.74 -16.13 -14.99
CA TYR A 256 28.95 -17.23 -15.54
C TYR A 256 29.59 -17.83 -16.80
N ASP A 257 30.23 -17.01 -17.63
CA ASP A 257 31.00 -17.48 -18.78
C ASP A 257 32.20 -18.34 -18.35
N LYS A 258 32.82 -18.03 -17.21
CA LYS A 258 33.87 -18.89 -16.61
C LYS A 258 33.29 -20.18 -16.03
N PHE A 259 32.21 -20.08 -15.27
CA PHE A 259 31.51 -21.24 -14.70
C PHE A 259 31.11 -22.27 -15.78
N LYS A 260 30.67 -21.81 -16.95
CA LYS A 260 30.36 -22.67 -18.09
C LYS A 260 31.58 -23.35 -18.75
N LYS A 261 32.77 -22.74 -18.65
CA LYS A 261 34.00 -23.29 -19.23
C LYS A 261 34.68 -24.30 -18.33
N GLU A 262 34.47 -24.19 -17.02
CA GLU A 262 35.01 -25.09 -16.00
C GLU A 262 34.12 -26.32 -15.75
N LYS A 263 32.92 -26.34 -16.35
CA LYS A 263 31.96 -27.45 -16.32
C LYS A 263 32.22 -28.44 -17.44
#